data_AF-A0A7K0BM53-F1
#
_entry.id   AF-A0A7K0BM53-F1
#
_cell.length_a   1.000
_cell.length_b   1.000
_cell.length_c   1.000
_cell.angle_alpha   90.00
_cell.angle_beta   90.00
_cell.angle_gamma   90.00
#
_symmetry.space_group_name_H-M   'P 1'
#
loop_
_entity.id
_entity.type
_entity.pdbx_description
1 polymer ?
#
loop_
_entity_poly.entity_id
_entity_poly.type
_entity_poly.pdbx_seq_one_letter_code
_entity_poly.pdbx_strand_id
1 'polypeptide(L)'
;LVTPVVPTIATTAPTCLADGFSEISNYDGALTYVFTPAGPSVDAAGLISGMMLNTMYEVTASNATCTSAASAQFSNLPILVTPVAPVVLETAPTCLA
;
A
#
# COMPACT_ATOMS: atom_id res chain seq x y z
N LEU A 1 12.89 -30.73 0.31
CA LEU A 1 12.86 -29.40 0.93
C LEU A 1 11.65 -28.67 0.38
N VAL A 2 10.74 -28.19 1.24
CA VAL A 2 9.53 -27.50 0.77
C VAL A 2 9.91 -26.05 0.51
N THR A 3 9.87 -25.64 -0.75
CA THR A 3 10.01 -24.23 -1.11
C THR A 3 8.73 -23.50 -0.71
N PRO A 4 8.83 -22.36 0.00
CA PRO A 4 7.66 -21.55 0.32
C PRO A 4 6.92 -21.12 -0.94
N VAL A 5 5.59 -20.95 -0.83
CA VAL A 5 4.77 -20.42 -1.92
C VAL A 5 5.14 -18.96 -2.17
N VAL A 6 5.03 -18.52 -3.42
CA VAL A 6 5.27 -17.12 -3.79
C VAL A 6 4.31 -16.21 -3.02
N PRO A 7 4.79 -15.13 -2.38
CA PRO A 7 3.91 -14.19 -1.68
C PRO A 7 2.94 -13.53 -2.66
N THR A 8 1.68 -13.46 -2.27
CA THR A 8 0.59 -12.84 -3.03
C THR A 8 0.20 -11.56 -2.32
N ILE A 9 0.45 -10.43 -2.98
CA ILE A 9 0.19 -9.12 -2.44
C ILE A 9 -1.20 -8.63 -2.87
N ALA A 10 -2.00 -8.20 -1.89
CA ALA A 10 -3.22 -7.47 -2.10
C ALA A 10 -2.99 -5.98 -1.82
N THR A 11 -3.16 -5.15 -2.85
CA THR A 11 -3.05 -3.70 -2.75
C THR A 11 -4.43 -3.08 -2.68
N THR A 12 -4.67 -2.22 -1.68
CA THR A 12 -5.87 -1.40 -1.59
C THR A 12 -5.55 0.01 -2.07
N ALA A 13 -6.37 0.53 -2.97
CA ALA A 13 -6.19 1.86 -3.55
C ALA A 13 -6.33 2.97 -2.48
N PRO A 14 -5.57 4.08 -2.60
CA PRO A 14 -5.77 5.27 -1.77
C PRO A 14 -7.16 5.86 -1.93
N THR A 15 -7.58 6.59 -0.91
CA THR A 15 -8.83 7.38 -0.92
C THR A 15 -8.51 8.86 -0.80
N CYS A 16 -9.53 9.71 -0.70
CA CYS A 16 -9.36 11.13 -0.39
C CYS A 16 -9.04 11.40 1.09
N LEU A 17 -9.00 10.36 1.93
CA LEU A 17 -8.81 10.46 3.40
C LEU A 17 -7.63 9.63 3.92
N ALA A 18 -7.11 8.69 3.12
CA ALA A 18 -6.03 7.80 3.51
C ALA A 18 -5.19 7.37 2.30
N ASP A 19 -3.92 7.10 2.54
CA ASP A 19 -3.02 6.47 1.58
C ASP A 19 -3.47 5.04 1.24
N GLY A 20 -2.97 4.51 0.12
CA GLY A 20 -3.12 3.10 -0.21
C GLY A 20 -2.29 2.25 0.74
N PHE A 21 -2.74 1.03 0.99
CA PHE A 21 -2.01 0.06 1.81
C PHE A 21 -1.91 -1.28 1.08
N SER A 22 -0.92 -2.08 1.48
CA SER A 22 -0.67 -3.40 0.91
C SER A 22 -0.60 -4.42 2.02
N GLU A 23 -1.09 -5.63 1.74
CA GLU A 23 -1.02 -6.77 2.64
C GLU A 23 -0.62 -8.05 1.90
N ILE A 24 -0.01 -8.98 2.62
CA ILE A 24 0.35 -10.30 2.12
C ILE A 24 -0.84 -11.23 2.41
N SER A 25 -1.64 -11.51 1.38
CA SER A 25 -2.85 -12.34 1.51
C SER A 25 -2.57 -13.80 1.91
N ASN A 26 -1.39 -14.32 1.58
CA ASN A 26 -0.92 -15.66 1.98
C ASN A 26 0.19 -15.58 3.03
N TYR A 27 0.06 -14.65 3.98
CA TYR A 27 1.00 -14.52 5.08
C TYR A 27 1.03 -15.78 5.95
N ASP A 28 2.25 -16.22 6.28
CA ASP A 28 2.52 -17.33 7.19
C ASP A 28 3.57 -16.85 8.20
N GLY A 29 3.20 -16.82 9.49
CA GLY A 29 4.06 -16.36 10.57
C GLY A 29 5.27 -17.26 10.85
N ALA A 30 5.36 -18.44 10.24
CA ALA A 30 6.55 -19.30 10.28
C ALA A 30 7.60 -18.92 9.21
N LEU A 31 7.25 -18.04 8.27
CA LEU A 31 8.11 -17.58 7.19
C LEU A 31 8.67 -16.19 7.47
N THR A 32 9.87 -15.95 6.95
CA THR A 32 10.50 -14.63 6.95
C THR A 32 10.26 -13.96 5.60
N TYR A 33 9.74 -12.73 5.62
CA TYR A 33 9.49 -11.94 4.42
C TYR A 33 10.58 -10.88 4.24
N VAL A 34 11.21 -10.85 3.08
CA VAL A 34 12.26 -9.89 2.75
C VAL A 34 11.78 -8.99 1.62
N PHE A 35 11.71 -7.69 1.90
CA PHE A 35 11.31 -6.66 0.95
C PHE A 35 12.52 -6.08 0.22
N THR A 36 12.38 -5.87 -1.08
CA THR A 36 13.37 -5.19 -1.93
C THR A 36 12.67 -4.07 -2.69
N PRO A 37 13.03 -2.79 -2.51
CA PRO A 37 14.02 -2.25 -1.56
C PRO A 37 13.72 -2.51 -0.07
N ALA A 38 14.74 -2.44 0.78
CA ALA A 38 14.57 -2.57 2.23
C ALA A 38 13.88 -1.32 2.83
N GLY A 39 13.22 -1.49 3.97
CA GLY A 39 12.47 -0.42 4.66
C GLY A 39 11.10 -0.88 5.16
N PRO A 40 10.30 -1.57 4.33
CA PRO A 40 9.01 -2.09 4.77
C PRO A 40 9.14 -3.23 5.78
N SER A 41 8.12 -3.37 6.62
CA SER A 41 7.93 -4.49 7.53
C SER A 41 6.51 -5.05 7.40
N VAL A 42 6.34 -6.31 7.75
CA VAL A 42 5.03 -6.97 7.78
C VAL A 42 4.67 -7.32 9.22
N ASP A 43 3.43 -7.08 9.61
CA ASP A 43 2.92 -7.47 10.94
C ASP A 43 2.40 -8.92 10.96
N ALA A 44 1.91 -9.37 12.12
CA ALA A 44 1.38 -10.72 12.29
C ALA A 44 0.07 -11.01 11.53
N ALA A 45 -0.59 -9.97 10.99
CA ALA A 45 -1.77 -10.08 10.14
C ALA A 45 -1.43 -10.05 8.65
N GLY A 46 -0.16 -9.85 8.29
CA GLY A 46 0.28 -9.71 6.90
C GLY A 46 0.23 -8.27 6.37
N LEU A 47 -0.10 -7.27 7.21
CA LEU A 47 -0.16 -5.87 6.79
C LEU A 47 1.26 -5.32 6.62
N ILE A 48 1.51 -4.64 5.48
CA ILE A 48 2.81 -4.06 5.17
C ILE A 48 2.83 -2.58 5.59
N SER A 49 3.80 -2.20 6.42
CA SER A 49 4.02 -0.84 6.91
C SER A 49 5.43 -0.33 6.58
N GLY A 50 5.65 0.98 6.68
CA GLY A 50 6.96 1.61 6.42
C GLY A 50 7.36 1.68 4.94
N MET A 51 6.42 1.41 4.01
CA MET A 51 6.65 1.57 2.58
C MET A 51 6.72 3.05 2.19
N MET A 52 7.63 3.38 1.28
CA MET A 52 7.62 4.68 0.62
C MET A 52 6.56 4.70 -0.49
N LEU A 53 5.74 5.75 -0.50
CA LEU A 53 4.71 5.94 -1.51
C LEU A 53 5.33 6.09 -2.91
N ASN A 54 4.63 5.59 -3.93
CA ASN A 54 5.06 5.60 -5.33
C ASN A 54 6.41 4.89 -5.61
N THR A 55 6.81 3.97 -4.71
CA THR A 55 8.01 3.15 -4.87
C THR A 55 7.61 1.70 -5.10
N MET A 56 8.20 1.07 -6.12
CA MET A 56 7.96 -0.35 -6.42
C MET A 56 8.76 -1.24 -5.47
N TYR A 57 8.06 -2.15 -4.81
CA TYR A 57 8.63 -3.17 -3.94
C TYR A 57 8.31 -4.56 -4.46
N GLU A 58 9.19 -5.49 -4.15
CA GLU A 58 8.99 -6.93 -4.28
C GLU A 58 9.20 -7.58 -2.92
N VAL A 59 8.51 -8.70 -2.68
CA VAL A 59 8.69 -9.49 -1.46
C VAL A 59 9.03 -10.94 -1.80
N THR A 60 9.93 -11.52 -1.03
CA THR A 60 10.26 -12.95 -1.07
C THR A 60 9.98 -13.58 0.30
N ALA A 61 9.52 -14.83 0.32
CA ALA A 61 9.34 -15.59 1.55
C ALA A 61 10.46 -16.61 1.72
N SER A 62 10.98 -16.76 2.93
CA SER A 62 12.03 -17.72 3.26
C SER A 62 11.65 -18.54 4.49
N ASN A 63 11.99 -19.84 4.49
CA ASN A 63 11.87 -20.74 5.63
C ASN A 63 13.25 -21.13 6.20
N ALA A 64 14.19 -20.18 6.19
CA ALA A 64 15.61 -20.32 6.57
C ALA A 64 16.45 -21.31 5.75
N THR A 65 15.82 -22.18 4.96
CA THR A 65 16.47 -23.26 4.19
C THR A 65 16.24 -23.11 2.68
N CYS A 66 15.11 -22.51 2.29
CA CYS A 66 14.78 -22.11 0.92
C CYS A 66 14.14 -20.72 0.88
N THR A 67 14.21 -20.10 -0.29
CA THR A 67 13.53 -18.84 -0.60
C THR A 67 12.58 -19.07 -1.77
N SER A 68 11.38 -18.49 -1.71
CA SER A 68 10.40 -18.50 -2.80
C SER A 68 10.88 -17.63 -3.97
N ALA A 69 10.18 -17.69 -5.11
CA ALA A 69 10.28 -16.63 -6.09
C ALA A 69 9.76 -15.29 -5.52
N ALA A 70 10.15 -14.18 -6.15
CA ALA A 70 9.66 -12.85 -5.82
C ALA A 70 8.17 -12.71 -6.16
N SER A 71 7.46 -11.92 -5.36
CA SER A 71 6.08 -11.51 -5.66
C SER A 71 6.02 -10.66 -6.94
N ALA A 72 4.81 -10.41 -7.43
CA ALA A 72 4.60 -9.31 -8.37
C ALA A 72 5.04 -7.98 -7.72
N GLN A 73 5.53 -7.04 -8.54
CA GLN A 73 5.83 -5.68 -8.08
C GLN A 73 4.56 -4.97 -7.65
N PHE A 74 4.64 -4.29 -6.52
CA PHE A 74 3.55 -3.52 -5.96
C PHE A 74 4.05 -2.20 -5.39
N SER A 75 3.15 -1.22 -5.28
CA SER A 75 3.43 0.08 -4.69
C SER A 75 2.18 0.62 -4.00
N ASN A 76 2.38 1.40 -2.94
CA ASN A 76 1.31 2.19 -2.33
C ASN A 76 1.29 3.57 -2.96
N LEU A 77 0.09 4.04 -3.30
CA LEU A 77 -0.11 5.38 -3.84
C LEU A 77 -0.50 6.35 -2.72
N PRO A 78 -0.11 7.63 -2.83
CA PRO A 78 -0.51 8.65 -1.86
C PRO A 78 -2.02 8.90 -1.91
N ILE A 79 -2.54 9.46 -0.82
CA ILE A 79 -3.89 10.03 -0.72
C ILE A 79 -4.24 10.87 -1.95
N LEU A 80 -5.45 10.68 -2.50
CA LEU A 80 -5.91 11.46 -3.63
C LEU A 80 -6.20 12.89 -3.20
N VAL A 81 -5.86 13.86 -4.07
CA VAL A 81 -6.22 15.26 -3.83
C VAL A 81 -7.74 15.40 -3.78
N THR A 82 -8.25 15.99 -2.69
CA THR A 82 -9.66 16.37 -2.60
C THR A 82 -9.92 17.54 -3.56
N PRO A 83 -10.89 17.44 -4.48
CA PRO A 83 -11.28 18.58 -5.30
C PRO A 83 -11.76 19.73 -4.39
N VAL A 84 -11.34 20.96 -4.69
CA VAL A 84 -11.75 22.14 -3.91
C VAL A 84 -13.28 22.31 -4.04
N ALA A 85 -13.95 22.50 -2.91
CA ALA A 85 -15.38 22.79 -2.92
C ALA A 85 -15.64 24.13 -3.64
N PRO A 86 -16.65 24.23 -4.52
CA PRO A 86 -16.96 25.47 -5.20
C PRO A 86 -17.41 26.55 -4.19
N VAL A 87 -16.75 27.70 -4.22
CA VAL A 87 -17.17 28.89 -3.44
C VAL A 87 -18.23 29.63 -4.25
N VAL A 88 -19.48 29.61 -3.77
CA VAL A 88 -20.55 30.45 -4.31
C VAL A 88 -20.47 31.80 -3.61
N LEU A 89 -20.16 32.87 -4.37
CA LEU A 89 -20.24 34.24 -3.89
C LEU A 89 -21.59 34.83 -4.31
N GLU A 90 -22.53 34.94 -3.38
CA GLU A 90 -23.76 35.70 -3.61
C GLU A 90 -23.47 37.18 -3.38
N THR A 91 -23.44 37.95 -4.46
CA THR A 91 -23.48 39.42 -4.36
C THR A 91 -24.93 39.84 -4.15
N ALA A 92 -25.20 40.50 -3.02
CA ALA A 92 -26.53 41.03 -2.72
C ALA A 92 -27.01 41.99 -3.83
N PRO A 93 -28.28 41.92 -4.24
CA PRO A 93 -28.82 42.84 -5.24
C PRO A 93 -28.88 44.26 -4.66
N THR A 94 -28.34 45.24 -5.38
CA THR A 94 -28.51 46.66 -5.05
C THR A 94 -29.83 47.15 -5.63
N CYS A 95 -30.75 47.61 -4.77
CA CYS A 95 -31.95 48.32 -5.24
C CYS A 95 -31.55 49.78 -5.54
N LEU A 96 -31.67 50.21 -6.79
CA LEU A 96 -31.59 51.62 -7.17
C LEU A 96 -32.95 52.27 -6.89
N ALA A 97 -32.96 53.37 -6.14
CA ALA A 97 -34.15 54.18 -5.86
C ALA A 97 -34.39 55.21 -6.98
#